data_AF-A0A7S2T1X3-F1
#
_entry.id   AF-A0A7S2T1X3-F1
#
_cell.length_a   1.000
_cell.length_b   1.000
_cell.length_c   1.000
_cell.angle_alpha   90.00
_cell.angle_beta   90.00
_cell.angle_gamma   90.00
#
_symmetry.space_group_name_H-M   'P 1'
#
loop_
_entity.id
_entity.type
_entity.pdbx_description
1 polymer ?
#
loop_
_entity_poly.entity_id
_entity_poly.type
_entity_poly.pdbx_seq_one_letter_code
_entity_poly.pdbx_strand_id
1 'polypeptide(L)'
;DAAMTQGQSGQWNEYETKWASFVELEVIPMASIPWPPHSEKLLQWATQKQPESQNYKAKVKSAYKHCALRWHPDKFMGKYGSKLKEGERDAIQSRLNENFQIL
;
A
#
# COMPACT_ATOMS: atom_id res chain seq x y z
N ASP A 1 26.54 7.21 0.41
CA ASP A 1 26.11 7.81 -0.86
C ASP A 1 24.70 7.35 -1.16
N ALA A 2 23.70 8.21 -0.94
CA ALA A 2 22.34 8.18 -1.50
C ALA A 2 21.49 9.23 -0.77
N ALA A 3 21.07 10.24 -1.52
CA ALA A 3 20.45 11.47 -1.08
C ALA A 3 19.16 11.28 -0.25
N MET A 4 19.12 11.89 0.94
CA MET A 4 17.89 12.14 1.67
C MET A 4 17.29 13.45 1.16
N THR A 5 16.52 13.38 0.07
CA THR A 5 15.75 14.53 -0.42
C THR A 5 14.61 14.81 0.56
N GLN A 6 14.83 15.80 1.43
CA GLN A 6 13.81 16.37 2.31
C GLN A 6 12.72 17.05 1.48
N GLY A 7 11.47 16.66 1.74
CA GLY A 7 10.28 17.34 1.24
C GLY A 7 9.23 16.37 0.71
N GLN A 8 8.31 15.93 1.58
CA GLN A 8 6.89 15.58 1.31
C GLN A 8 6.39 14.46 2.25
N SER A 9 5.45 14.83 3.12
CA SER A 9 4.54 14.00 3.94
C SER A 9 5.18 12.82 4.69
N GLY A 10 5.62 13.05 5.93
CA GLY A 10 6.19 11.99 6.81
C GLY A 10 5.33 10.72 6.92
N GLN A 11 4.00 10.85 6.75
CA GLN A 11 3.06 9.72 6.72
C GLN A 11 3.30 8.76 5.54
N TRP A 12 3.64 9.27 4.35
CA TRP A 12 3.97 8.41 3.20
C TRP A 12 5.30 7.67 3.41
N ASN A 13 6.31 8.36 3.92
CA ASN A 13 7.61 7.73 4.18
C ASN A 13 7.50 6.67 5.27
N GLU A 14 6.75 6.93 6.35
CA GLU A 14 6.47 5.92 7.38
C GLU A 14 5.72 4.72 6.80
N TYR A 15 4.72 4.98 5.95
CA TYR A 15 3.98 3.95 5.24
C TYR A 15 4.90 3.09 4.35
N GLU A 16 5.77 3.70 3.55
CA GLU A 16 6.75 2.97 2.73
C GLU A 16 7.75 2.18 3.58
N THR A 17 8.21 2.72 4.71
CA THR A 17 9.10 1.99 5.64
C THR A 17 8.40 0.76 6.21
N LYS A 18 7.15 0.90 6.68
CA LYS A 18 6.33 -0.24 7.14
C LYS A 18 6.12 -1.25 6.02
N TRP A 19 5.90 -0.78 4.79
CA TRP A 19 5.75 -1.63 3.62
C TRP A 19 7.03 -2.40 3.30
N ALA A 20 8.20 -1.76 3.37
CA ALA A 20 9.49 -2.41 3.16
C ALA A 20 9.73 -3.52 4.19
N SER A 21 9.52 -3.24 5.48
CA SER A 21 9.65 -4.25 6.54
C SER A 21 8.67 -5.41 6.37
N PHE A 22 7.45 -5.13 5.91
CA PHE A 22 6.42 -6.14 5.64
C PHE A 22 6.81 -7.10 4.51
N VAL A 23 7.43 -6.62 3.43
CA VAL A 23 7.79 -7.45 2.27
C VAL A 23 8.84 -8.51 2.62
N GLU A 24 9.72 -8.19 3.57
CA GLU A 24 10.79 -9.06 4.03
C GLU A 24 10.31 -10.17 4.98
N LEU A 25 9.05 -10.13 5.43
CA LEU A 25 8.52 -11.16 6.33
C LEU A 25 8.36 -12.51 5.61
N GLU A 26 8.77 -13.58 6.30
CA GLU A 26 8.52 -14.96 5.88
C GLU A 26 7.11 -15.40 6.27
N VAL A 27 6.66 -15.02 7.47
CA VAL A 27 5.30 -15.23 7.96
C VAL A 27 4.65 -13.88 8.22
N ILE A 28 3.50 -13.66 7.59
CA ILE A 28 2.75 -12.41 7.61
C ILE A 28 1.52 -12.60 8.49
N PRO A 29 1.56 -12.13 9.75
CA PRO A 29 0.35 -11.97 10.54
C PRO A 29 -0.42 -10.72 10.10
N MET A 30 -1.72 -10.71 10.38
CA MET A 30 -2.64 -9.62 10.06
C MET A 30 -2.18 -8.28 10.64
N ALA A 31 -1.55 -8.28 11.82
CA ALA A 31 -1.05 -7.08 12.48
C ALA A 31 0.20 -6.46 11.80
N SER A 32 0.97 -7.27 11.06
CA SER A 32 2.17 -6.81 10.35
C SER A 32 1.88 -6.24 8.96
N ILE A 33 0.66 -6.44 8.44
CA ILE A 33 0.24 -5.83 7.18
C ILE A 33 0.13 -4.32 7.40
N PRO A 34 0.80 -3.49 6.58
CA PRO A 34 0.85 -2.04 6.73
C PRO A 34 -0.46 -1.41 6.24
N TRP A 35 -1.59 -1.74 6.88
CA TRP A 35 -2.93 -1.28 6.50
C TRP A 35 -2.96 0.24 6.34
N PRO A 36 -3.61 0.77 5.28
CA PRO A 36 -3.76 2.21 5.16
C PRO A 36 -4.66 2.70 6.31
N PRO A 37 -4.31 3.81 6.99
CA PRO A 37 -5.15 4.34 8.05
C PRO A 37 -6.50 4.82 7.51
N HIS A 38 -6.50 5.35 6.27
CA HIS A 38 -7.69 5.67 5.49
C HIS A 38 -7.36 5.53 4.00
N SER A 39 -8.10 4.73 3.25
CA SER A 39 -7.86 4.52 1.80
C SER A 39 -7.94 5.80 0.98
N GLU A 40 -8.82 6.73 1.35
CA GLU A 40 -8.94 8.05 0.71
C GLU A 40 -7.65 8.88 0.85
N LYS A 41 -6.96 8.77 2.00
CA LYS A 41 -5.68 9.43 2.22
C LYS A 41 -4.54 8.75 1.48
N LEU A 42 -4.63 7.43 1.29
CA LEU A 42 -3.62 6.68 0.54
C LEU A 42 -3.54 7.17 -0.91
N LEU A 43 -4.68 7.36 -1.58
CA LEU A 43 -4.70 7.88 -2.95
C LEU A 43 -4.19 9.31 -3.02
N GLN A 44 -4.53 10.17 -2.05
CA GLN A 44 -4.01 11.53 -1.96
C GLN A 44 -2.48 11.56 -1.82
N TRP A 45 -1.93 10.76 -0.90
CA TRP A 45 -0.47 10.68 -0.71
C TRP A 45 0.23 10.12 -1.94
N ALA A 46 -0.31 9.05 -2.54
CA ALA A 46 0.23 8.46 -3.76
C ALA A 46 0.19 9.44 -4.95
N THR A 47 -0.84 10.31 -5.01
CA THR A 47 -0.96 11.38 -6.02
C THR A 47 0.05 12.49 -5.81
N GLN A 48 0.28 12.91 -4.56
CA GLN A 48 1.29 13.93 -4.21
C GLN A 48 2.71 13.50 -4.56
N LYS A 49 2.99 12.19 -4.58
CA LYS A 49 4.30 11.63 -4.96
C LYS A 49 4.52 11.48 -6.45
N GLN A 50 3.49 11.70 -7.28
CA GLN A 50 3.65 11.65 -8.73
C GLN A 50 4.43 12.88 -9.23
N PRO A 51 5.26 12.72 -10.28
CA PRO A 51 6.10 13.80 -10.79
C PRO A 51 5.27 15.02 -11.17
N GLU A 52 5.73 16.21 -10.78
CA GLU A 52 4.98 17.46 -10.95
C GLU A 52 4.62 17.74 -12.41
N SER A 53 5.47 17.31 -13.34
CA SER A 53 5.31 17.43 -14.80
C SER A 53 4.07 16.71 -15.37
N GLN A 54 3.46 15.79 -14.64
CA GLN A 54 2.20 15.15 -15.05
C GLN A 54 0.98 16.01 -14.71
N ASN A 55 0.00 16.03 -15.61
CA ASN A 55 -1.30 16.61 -15.29
C ASN A 55 -2.01 15.82 -14.17
N TYR A 56 -2.90 16.49 -13.44
CA TYR A 56 -3.56 15.92 -12.26
C TYR A 56 -4.27 14.59 -12.54
N LYS A 57 -4.97 14.46 -13.68
CA LYS A 57 -5.67 13.22 -14.05
C LYS A 57 -4.71 12.05 -14.24
N ALA A 58 -3.55 12.28 -14.87
CA ALA A 58 -2.51 11.27 -15.02
C ALA A 58 -1.91 10.88 -13.65
N LYS A 59 -1.68 11.85 -12.76
CA LYS A 59 -1.20 11.60 -11.40
C LYS A 59 -2.17 10.70 -10.62
N VAL A 60 -3.46 11.03 -10.61
CA VAL A 60 -4.49 10.23 -9.94
C VAL A 60 -4.55 8.81 -10.51
N LYS A 61 -4.49 8.66 -11.85
CA LYS A 61 -4.50 7.34 -12.49
C LYS A 61 -3.28 6.49 -12.10
N SER A 62 -2.09 7.07 -12.09
CA SER A 62 -0.86 6.39 -11.67
C SER A 62 -0.90 5.99 -10.18
N ALA A 63 -1.36 6.91 -9.32
CA ALA A 63 -1.53 6.69 -7.90
C ALA A 63 -2.54 5.56 -7.61
N TYR A 64 -3.71 5.58 -8.28
CA TYR A 64 -4.70 4.52 -8.18
C TYR A 64 -4.12 3.18 -8.62
N LYS A 65 -3.44 3.14 -9.78
CA LYS A 65 -2.79 1.91 -10.27
C LYS A 65 -1.81 1.35 -9.24
N HIS A 66 -1.00 2.21 -8.62
CA HIS A 66 -0.05 1.83 -7.58
C HIS A 66 -0.74 1.24 -6.35
N CYS A 67 -1.78 1.91 -5.84
CA CYS A 67 -2.57 1.43 -4.71
C CYS A 67 -3.29 0.13 -5.02
N ALA A 68 -3.93 0.03 -6.20
CA ALA A 68 -4.63 -1.17 -6.63
C ALA A 68 -3.68 -2.38 -6.74
N LEU A 69 -2.47 -2.21 -7.29
CA LEU A 69 -1.52 -3.33 -7.37
C LEU A 69 -1.07 -3.84 -6.00
N ARG A 70 -1.07 -2.97 -4.98
CA ARG A 70 -0.71 -3.33 -3.60
C ARG A 70 -1.90 -3.89 -2.81
N TRP A 71 -3.09 -3.34 -2.97
CA TRP A 71 -4.24 -3.64 -2.11
C TRP A 71 -5.35 -4.44 -2.76
N HIS A 72 -5.28 -4.69 -4.08
CA HIS A 72 -6.26 -5.53 -4.73
C HIS A 72 -6.18 -6.95 -4.16
N PRO A 73 -7.31 -7.54 -3.71
CA PRO A 73 -7.34 -8.80 -2.98
C PRO A 73 -6.66 -9.92 -3.78
N ASP A 74 -6.99 -10.08 -5.06
CA ASP A 74 -6.35 -11.08 -5.93
C ASP A 74 -4.82 -10.91 -6.04
N LYS A 75 -4.33 -9.67 -6.23
CA LYS A 75 -2.89 -9.42 -6.37
C LYS A 75 -2.14 -9.62 -5.07
N PHE A 76 -2.72 -9.18 -3.97
CA PHE A 76 -2.15 -9.37 -2.64
C PHE A 76 -2.11 -10.86 -2.29
N MET A 77 -3.21 -11.58 -2.48
CA MET A 77 -3.30 -13.02 -2.19
C MET A 77 -2.41 -13.85 -3.12
N GLY A 78 -2.28 -13.48 -4.39
CA GLY A 78 -1.35 -14.14 -5.31
C GLY A 78 0.12 -13.95 -4.92
N LYS A 79 0.49 -12.80 -4.35
CA LYS A 79 1.88 -12.49 -3.99
C LYS A 79 2.26 -12.93 -2.57
N TYR A 80 1.36 -12.73 -1.61
CA TYR A 80 1.63 -12.92 -0.18
C TYR A 80 0.79 -14.02 0.45
N GLY A 81 -0.22 -14.56 -0.25
CA GLY A 81 -1.16 -15.54 0.30
C GLY A 81 -0.47 -16.74 0.94
N SER A 82 0.58 -17.27 0.30
CA SER A 82 1.35 -18.42 0.82
C SER A 82 2.18 -18.10 2.07
N LYS A 83 2.43 -16.81 2.34
CA LYS A 83 3.15 -16.33 3.53
C LYS A 83 2.21 -15.92 4.66
N LEU A 84 0.90 -15.88 4.42
CA LEU A 84 -0.06 -15.46 5.45
C LEU A 84 -0.10 -16.48 6.59
N LYS A 85 -0.13 -15.97 7.82
CA LYS A 85 -0.28 -16.79 9.01
C LYS A 85 -1.55 -17.63 8.91
N GLU A 86 -1.42 -18.92 9.22
CA GLU A 86 -2.52 -19.87 9.23
C GLU A 86 -3.63 -19.40 10.19
N GLY A 87 -4.89 -19.45 9.72
CA GLY A 87 -6.06 -18.98 10.47
C GLY A 87 -6.39 -17.50 10.35
N GLU A 88 -5.48 -16.64 9.85
CA GLU A 88 -5.76 -15.22 9.62
C GLU A 88 -6.06 -14.90 8.15
N ARG A 89 -5.91 -15.89 7.26
CA ARG A 89 -6.04 -15.73 5.80
C ARG A 89 -7.39 -15.14 5.38
N ASP A 90 -8.49 -15.70 5.84
CA ASP A 90 -9.84 -15.23 5.50
C ASP A 90 -10.12 -13.82 6.05
N ALA A 91 -9.68 -13.53 7.28
CA ALA A 91 -9.82 -12.20 7.87
C ALA A 91 -9.01 -11.14 7.11
N ILE A 92 -7.79 -11.47 6.69
CA ILE A 92 -6.95 -10.62 5.85
C ILE A 92 -7.63 -10.38 4.49
N GLN A 93 -8.16 -11.43 3.86
CA GLN A 93 -8.85 -11.31 2.59
C GLN A 93 -10.10 -10.43 2.69
N SER A 94 -10.91 -10.60 3.74
CA SER A 94 -12.07 -9.74 4.00
C SER A 94 -11.66 -8.27 4.12
N ARG A 95 -10.64 -7.97 4.93
CA ARG A 95 -10.15 -6.61 5.13
C ARG A 95 -9.52 -5.98 3.88
N LEU A 96 -8.92 -6.80 3.00
CA LEU A 96 -8.44 -6.35 1.70
C LEU A 96 -9.59 -5.94 0.78
N ASN A 97 -10.68 -6.73 0.75
CA ASN A 97 -11.88 -6.36 -0.01
C ASN A 97 -12.47 -5.03 0.47
N GLU A 98 -12.63 -4.86 1.79
CA GLU A 98 -13.13 -3.61 2.38
C GLU A 98 -12.24 -2.42 2.01
N ASN A 99 -10.92 -2.55 2.17
CA ASN A 99 -9.97 -1.48 1.83
C ASN A 99 -9.96 -1.12 0.34
N PHE A 100 -10.17 -2.11 -0.54
CA PHE A 100 -10.17 -1.89 -1.98
C PHE A 100 -11.48 -1.28 -2.48
N GLN A 101 -12.63 -1.56 -1.85
CA GLN A 101 -13.91 -0.95 -2.21
C GLN A 101 -13.96 0.56 -1.98
N ILE A 102 -13.17 1.07 -1.02
CA ILE A 102 -13.11 2.49 -0.66
C ILE A 102 -11.93 3.24 -1.31
N LEU A 103 -11.23 2.59 -2.26
CA LEU A 103 -10.05 3.09 -2.98
C LEU A 103 -10.46 3.70 -4.32
#